data_AF-A0A5E4HPV2-F1
#
_entry.id   AF-A0A5E4HPV2-F1
#
_cell.length_a   1.000
_cell.length_b   1.000
_cell.length_c   1.000
_cell.angle_alpha   90.00
_cell.angle_beta   90.00
_cell.angle_gamma   90.00
#
_symmetry.space_group_name_H-M   'P 1'
#
loop_
_entity.id
_entity.type
_entity.pdbx_description
1 polymer ?
#
loop_
_entity_poly.entity_id
_entity_poly.type
_entity_poly.pdbx_seq_one_letter_code
_entity_poly.pdbx_strand_id
1 'polypeptide(L)'
;MESDSLWREIGVTSFASGSAGIGGFLKQECEDFVVEEVLPDGRVLEVGLDEPGSVEPDKFVHFTLEKVNWDTHRAIKELARSLRISQGRFSFAGTKDRRAVTTQRMSGWNVSPDELKSVSIKDIAVRSVGYAPRRVGLGDLWGNRFTITVMDVPLEESEALSRIARVREELNGVFPNFYGVQRFGDVRPITHVVGRHILKGDFEGAVLTYLTAVFPQENEDAVTARRRLAAEGDYREALKYWPKRLGYEAILLNHLVEKPGDFSGALLRFPRTLSEMFVHAYQSYVFNRALSEVVLRGEKVEKLPLVGRRTAPDEVSAAVIAEDGIRTQDFYVKDCPQLGSRGAWRRCFAEVRDFDVLKVTGSNPLSVSVRFMLPKGCYATVFLREVMSGKKPQ
;
A
#
# COMPACT_ATOMS: atom_id res chain seq x y z
N MET A 1 15.23 -4.32 -3.91
CA MET A 1 14.51 -4.53 -2.63
C MET A 1 14.83 -3.36 -1.74
N GLU A 2 13.88 -2.91 -0.93
CA GLU A 2 14.14 -1.90 0.10
C GLU A 2 15.23 -2.44 1.05
N SER A 3 16.17 -1.59 1.45
CA SER A 3 17.23 -1.99 2.37
C SER A 3 16.63 -2.49 3.68
N ASP A 4 17.33 -3.41 4.36
CA ASP A 4 16.95 -3.81 5.73
C ASP A 4 16.82 -2.60 6.68
N SER A 5 17.55 -1.51 6.40
CA SER A 5 17.38 -0.23 7.12
C SER A 5 15.97 0.34 7.00
N LEU A 6 15.36 0.26 5.82
CA LEU A 6 14.04 0.86 5.59
C LEU A 6 12.94 0.13 6.34
N TRP A 7 12.99 -1.21 6.37
CA TRP A 7 12.05 -2.00 7.18
C TRP A 7 12.16 -1.68 8.67
N ARG A 8 13.39 -1.51 9.17
CA ARG A 8 13.62 -1.09 10.56
C ARG A 8 13.10 0.32 10.85
N GLU A 9 13.28 1.26 9.92
CA GLU A 9 12.75 2.63 10.03
C GLU A 9 11.23 2.65 10.19
N ILE A 10 10.52 1.73 9.55
CA ILE A 10 9.07 1.59 9.68
C ILE A 10 8.62 0.62 10.79
N GLY A 11 9.55 0.23 11.67
CA GLY A 11 9.26 -0.56 12.87
C GLY A 11 9.18 -2.07 12.65
N VAL A 12 9.62 -2.59 11.50
CA VAL A 12 9.65 -4.03 11.20
C VAL A 12 11.06 -4.57 11.41
N THR A 13 11.29 -5.24 12.54
CA THR A 13 12.63 -5.68 12.98
C THR A 13 12.78 -7.19 13.11
N SER A 14 11.73 -7.96 12.88
CA SER A 14 11.72 -9.41 13.05
C SER A 14 11.28 -10.15 11.78
N PHE A 15 11.48 -11.46 11.77
CA PHE A 15 11.02 -12.40 10.75
C PHE A 15 10.33 -13.56 11.47
N ALA A 16 9.27 -14.10 10.88
CA ALA A 16 8.66 -15.33 11.39
C ALA A 16 9.48 -16.55 10.99
N SER A 17 10.05 -16.54 9.78
CA SER A 17 10.99 -17.57 9.33
C SER A 17 12.37 -17.36 9.97
N GLY A 18 12.92 -18.43 10.55
CA GLY A 18 14.30 -18.50 11.01
C GLY A 18 15.30 -18.83 9.89
N SER A 19 14.80 -19.31 8.75
CA SER A 19 15.61 -19.67 7.59
C SER A 19 16.15 -18.46 6.81
N ALA A 20 17.28 -18.67 6.13
CA ALA A 20 17.83 -17.69 5.18
C ALA A 20 16.94 -17.59 3.95
N GLY A 21 16.71 -16.37 3.46
CA GLY A 21 15.93 -16.12 2.26
C GLY A 21 16.70 -16.42 0.97
N ILE A 22 16.01 -16.34 -0.16
CA ILE A 22 16.61 -16.57 -1.48
C ILE A 22 17.41 -15.38 -2.01
N GLY A 23 17.29 -14.19 -1.42
CA GLY A 23 17.87 -12.95 -1.94
C GLY A 23 17.10 -12.40 -3.14
N GLY A 24 17.83 -11.81 -4.09
CA GLY A 24 17.26 -11.19 -5.29
C GLY A 24 16.51 -9.88 -5.03
N PHE A 25 15.85 -9.37 -6.05
CA PHE A 25 15.03 -8.17 -5.97
C PHE A 25 13.78 -8.26 -6.84
N LEU A 26 12.78 -7.44 -6.51
CA LEU A 26 11.60 -7.23 -7.34
C LEU A 26 11.95 -6.19 -8.40
N LYS A 27 11.88 -6.58 -9.68
CA LYS A 27 11.95 -5.65 -10.82
C LYS A 27 10.53 -5.29 -11.24
N GLN A 28 10.33 -4.06 -11.70
CA GLN A 28 8.98 -3.51 -11.97
C GLN A 28 8.68 -3.40 -13.46
N GLU A 29 9.02 -4.42 -14.25
CA GLU A 29 8.23 -4.66 -15.45
C GLU A 29 6.83 -5.13 -15.00
N CYS A 30 5.78 -4.76 -15.72
CA CYS A 30 4.42 -5.02 -15.24
C CYS A 30 4.11 -6.52 -15.20
N GLU A 31 4.70 -7.29 -16.12
CA GLU A 31 4.52 -8.72 -16.30
C GLU A 31 5.16 -9.55 -15.17
N ASP A 32 6.17 -8.99 -14.49
CA ASP A 32 6.81 -9.61 -13.33
C ASP A 32 5.96 -9.47 -12.05
N PHE A 33 4.87 -8.70 -12.10
CA PHE A 33 3.99 -8.44 -10.98
C PHE A 33 2.52 -8.52 -11.39
N VAL A 34 1.95 -9.72 -11.28
CA VAL A 34 0.54 -9.99 -11.61
C VAL A 34 -0.30 -10.03 -10.34
N VAL A 35 -1.40 -9.27 -10.32
CA VAL A 35 -2.34 -9.20 -9.20
C VAL A 35 -3.75 -9.49 -9.66
N GLU A 36 -4.29 -10.63 -9.23
CA GLU A 36 -5.62 -11.08 -9.62
C GLU A 36 -6.57 -11.02 -8.42
N GLU A 37 -7.69 -10.31 -8.54
CA GLU A 37 -8.66 -10.22 -7.45
C GLU A 37 -9.32 -11.58 -7.18
N VAL A 38 -9.41 -11.93 -5.91
CA VAL A 38 -10.11 -13.13 -5.44
C VAL A 38 -11.44 -12.70 -4.83
N LEU A 39 -12.53 -13.19 -5.41
CA LEU A 39 -13.88 -12.90 -4.99
C LEU A 39 -14.23 -13.55 -3.64
N PRO A 40 -15.28 -13.09 -2.93
CA PRO A 40 -15.70 -13.70 -1.67
C PRO A 40 -16.05 -15.19 -1.74
N ASP A 41 -16.44 -15.69 -2.92
CA ASP A 41 -16.74 -17.10 -3.19
C ASP A 41 -15.50 -17.94 -3.54
N GLY A 42 -14.30 -17.34 -3.54
CA GLY A 42 -13.03 -18.00 -3.85
C GLY A 42 -12.65 -18.01 -5.32
N ARG A 43 -13.52 -17.54 -6.23
CA ARG A 43 -13.14 -17.42 -7.65
C ARG A 43 -12.06 -16.37 -7.85
N VAL A 44 -11.10 -16.67 -8.72
CA VAL A 44 -10.04 -15.76 -9.10
C VAL A 44 -10.34 -15.17 -10.46
N LEU A 45 -10.25 -13.85 -10.58
CA LEU A 45 -10.41 -13.17 -11.86
C LEU A 45 -9.11 -13.28 -12.65
N GLU A 46 -8.91 -14.36 -13.40
CA GLU A 46 -7.61 -14.61 -14.02
C GLU A 46 -7.30 -13.65 -15.16
N VAL A 47 -6.02 -13.31 -15.34
CA VAL A 47 -5.58 -12.52 -16.51
C VAL A 47 -5.90 -13.26 -17.79
N GLY A 48 -6.50 -12.56 -18.76
CA GLY A 48 -6.89 -13.12 -20.05
C GLY A 48 -8.21 -13.87 -20.05
N LEU A 49 -8.78 -14.21 -18.89
CA LEU A 49 -9.99 -15.01 -18.79
C LEU A 49 -11.24 -14.16 -19.06
N ASP A 50 -12.13 -14.68 -19.92
CA ASP A 50 -13.40 -14.05 -20.25
C ASP A 50 -14.56 -15.03 -20.00
N GLU A 51 -15.18 -14.92 -18.81
CA GLU A 51 -16.32 -15.75 -18.43
C GLU A 51 -17.66 -15.13 -18.90
N PRO A 52 -18.63 -15.94 -19.36
CA PRO A 52 -19.94 -15.43 -19.72
C PRO A 52 -20.67 -14.85 -18.50
N GLY A 53 -21.12 -13.60 -18.62
CA GLY A 53 -21.95 -12.93 -17.63
C GLY A 53 -23.45 -13.13 -17.89
N SER A 54 -24.29 -12.78 -16.90
CA SER A 54 -25.76 -12.82 -17.08
C SER A 54 -26.21 -11.86 -18.19
N VAL A 55 -27.14 -12.32 -19.02
CA VAL A 55 -27.81 -11.51 -20.06
C VAL A 55 -29.14 -10.94 -19.58
N GLU A 56 -29.64 -11.37 -18.41
CA GLU A 56 -30.90 -10.89 -17.85
C GLU A 56 -30.77 -9.42 -17.41
N PRO A 57 -31.54 -8.48 -18.02
CA PRO A 57 -31.37 -7.05 -17.75
C PRO A 57 -31.52 -6.68 -16.27
N ASP A 58 -30.56 -5.91 -15.76
CA ASP A 58 -30.57 -5.37 -14.41
C ASP A 58 -29.96 -3.94 -14.40
N LYS A 59 -30.06 -3.25 -13.27
CA LYS A 59 -29.57 -1.89 -13.06
C LYS A 59 -28.04 -1.80 -13.04
N PHE A 60 -27.35 -2.87 -12.72
CA PHE A 60 -25.89 -2.90 -12.72
C PHE A 60 -25.35 -3.88 -13.75
N VAL A 61 -24.22 -3.53 -14.33
CA VAL A 61 -23.36 -4.45 -15.06
C VAL A 61 -22.13 -4.72 -14.22
N HIS A 62 -21.74 -5.97 -14.05
CA HIS A 62 -20.43 -6.38 -13.53
C HIS A 62 -19.51 -6.72 -14.69
N PHE A 63 -18.23 -6.44 -14.50
CA PHE A 63 -17.17 -6.79 -15.44
C PHE A 63 -15.84 -6.91 -14.71
N THR A 64 -14.92 -7.65 -15.31
CA THR A 64 -13.52 -7.70 -14.90
C THR A 64 -12.76 -6.63 -15.67
N LEU A 65 -12.13 -5.71 -14.95
CA LEU A 65 -11.19 -4.75 -15.51
C LEU A 65 -9.79 -5.34 -15.43
N GLU A 66 -9.23 -5.68 -16.57
CA GLU A 66 -7.82 -6.01 -16.73
C GLU A 66 -7.06 -4.77 -17.19
N LYS A 67 -5.94 -4.47 -16.53
CA LYS A 67 -5.14 -3.27 -16.83
C LYS A 67 -3.65 -3.55 -16.66
N VAL A 68 -2.82 -2.95 -17.52
CA VAL A 68 -1.35 -3.03 -17.46
C VAL A 68 -0.75 -1.63 -17.32
N ASN A 69 0.01 -1.38 -16.26
CA ASN A 69 0.61 -0.06 -15.97
C ASN A 69 -0.40 1.11 -15.76
N TRP A 70 -1.60 0.81 -15.24
CA TRP A 70 -2.65 1.81 -15.02
C TRP A 70 -3.03 1.99 -13.54
N ASP A 71 -3.23 3.25 -13.15
CA ASP A 71 -3.97 3.57 -11.93
C ASP A 71 -5.47 3.31 -12.13
N THR A 72 -6.14 2.82 -11.08
CA THR A 72 -7.56 2.44 -11.13
C THR A 72 -8.47 3.63 -11.43
N HIS A 73 -8.24 4.79 -10.79
CA HIS A 73 -9.07 5.97 -11.00
C HIS A 73 -8.86 6.56 -12.40
N ARG A 74 -7.62 6.52 -12.89
CA ARG A 74 -7.30 6.93 -14.27
C ARG A 74 -8.00 6.03 -15.29
N ALA A 75 -8.01 4.71 -15.07
CA ALA A 75 -8.72 3.77 -15.94
C ALA A 75 -10.25 4.04 -15.95
N ILE A 76 -10.85 4.27 -14.78
CA ILE A 76 -12.28 4.63 -14.66
C ILE A 76 -12.59 5.93 -15.41
N LYS A 77 -11.73 6.94 -15.30
CA LYS A 77 -11.90 8.21 -16.01
C LYS A 77 -11.92 8.00 -17.53
N GLU A 78 -11.00 7.20 -18.05
CA GLU A 78 -10.93 6.91 -19.50
C GLU A 78 -12.11 6.05 -19.99
N LEU A 79 -12.53 5.05 -19.20
CA LEU A 79 -13.74 4.26 -19.49
C LEU A 79 -14.98 5.15 -19.53
N ALA A 80 -15.18 6.00 -18.53
CA ALA A 80 -16.30 6.92 -18.46
C ALA A 80 -16.30 7.92 -19.63
N ARG A 81 -15.11 8.42 -20.03
CA ARG A 81 -14.95 9.29 -21.20
C ARG A 81 -15.32 8.57 -22.49
N SER A 82 -14.87 7.33 -22.67
CA SER A 82 -15.18 6.52 -23.87
C SER A 82 -16.69 6.29 -24.01
N LEU A 83 -17.37 6.03 -22.89
CA LEU A 83 -18.81 5.76 -22.82
C LEU A 83 -19.67 7.03 -22.71
N ARG A 84 -19.07 8.22 -22.60
CA ARG A 84 -19.76 9.51 -22.41
C ARG A 84 -20.69 9.53 -21.18
N ILE A 85 -20.26 8.90 -20.09
CA ILE A 85 -21.00 8.85 -18.82
C ILE A 85 -20.19 9.45 -17.65
N SER A 86 -20.84 9.66 -16.51
CA SER A 86 -20.17 10.09 -15.29
C SER A 86 -19.31 8.96 -14.69
N GLN A 87 -18.08 9.28 -14.29
CA GLN A 87 -17.19 8.38 -13.55
C GLN A 87 -17.83 7.81 -12.26
N GLY A 88 -18.75 8.55 -11.65
CA GLY A 88 -19.44 8.12 -10.43
C GLY A 88 -20.39 6.93 -10.62
N ARG A 89 -20.64 6.53 -11.87
CA ARG A 89 -21.40 5.31 -12.19
C ARG A 89 -20.58 4.04 -11.97
N PHE A 90 -19.26 4.13 -11.92
CA PHE A 90 -18.39 2.99 -11.69
C PHE A 90 -18.07 2.79 -10.21
N SER A 91 -17.87 1.54 -9.83
CA SER A 91 -17.43 1.15 -8.48
C SER A 91 -16.68 -0.17 -8.47
N PHE A 92 -15.88 -0.36 -7.42
CA PHE A 92 -14.92 -1.45 -7.29
C PHE A 92 -14.65 -1.78 -5.83
N ALA A 93 -14.06 -2.94 -5.57
CA ALA A 93 -13.84 -3.44 -4.22
C ALA A 93 -12.57 -2.90 -3.55
N GLY A 94 -11.54 -2.59 -4.33
CA GLY A 94 -10.33 -1.90 -3.89
C GLY A 94 -9.46 -1.49 -5.07
N THR A 95 -8.51 -0.58 -4.84
CA THR A 95 -7.51 -0.23 -5.84
C THR A 95 -6.45 -1.32 -5.92
N LYS A 96 -5.90 -1.54 -7.13
CA LYS A 96 -4.73 -2.42 -7.34
C LYS A 96 -3.50 -1.60 -7.70
N ASP A 97 -2.33 -2.24 -7.62
CA ASP A 97 -1.04 -1.67 -7.99
C ASP A 97 -1.07 -1.10 -9.41
N ARG A 98 -0.38 0.04 -9.59
CA ARG A 98 -0.26 0.67 -10.90
C ARG A 98 0.73 -0.08 -11.79
N ARG A 99 1.95 -0.32 -11.29
CA ARG A 99 3.06 -0.96 -12.02
C ARG A 99 2.95 -2.49 -11.95
N ALA A 100 1.89 -3.01 -12.57
CA ALA A 100 1.49 -4.40 -12.51
C ALA A 100 0.51 -4.73 -13.65
N VAL A 101 0.40 -6.01 -13.99
CA VAL A 101 -0.78 -6.56 -14.68
C VAL A 101 -1.82 -6.88 -13.61
N THR A 102 -3.01 -6.29 -13.68
CA THR A 102 -4.02 -6.50 -12.63
C THR A 102 -5.39 -6.74 -13.18
N THR A 103 -6.15 -7.64 -12.54
CA THR A 103 -7.57 -7.86 -12.77
C THR A 103 -8.37 -7.54 -11.51
N GLN A 104 -9.52 -6.89 -11.68
CA GLN A 104 -10.40 -6.56 -10.56
C GLN A 104 -11.86 -6.50 -11.00
N ARG A 105 -12.78 -6.83 -10.09
CA ARG A 105 -14.21 -6.72 -10.35
C ARG A 105 -14.65 -5.26 -10.27
N MET A 106 -15.40 -4.86 -11.27
CA MET A 106 -16.02 -3.56 -11.39
C MET A 106 -17.53 -3.71 -11.50
N SER A 107 -18.25 -2.64 -11.16
CA SER A 107 -19.66 -2.48 -11.47
C SER A 107 -19.92 -1.12 -12.12
N GLY A 108 -20.85 -1.08 -13.07
CA GLY A 108 -21.36 0.15 -13.69
C GLY A 108 -22.88 0.26 -13.47
N TRP A 109 -23.36 1.39 -12.97
CA TRP A 109 -24.79 1.66 -12.82
C TRP A 109 -25.39 2.17 -14.14
N ASN A 110 -26.40 1.47 -14.66
CA ASN A 110 -27.10 1.80 -15.90
C ASN A 110 -26.12 2.04 -17.06
N VAL A 111 -25.24 1.06 -17.28
CA VAL A 111 -24.22 1.02 -18.35
C VAL A 111 -24.56 -0.16 -19.26
N SER A 112 -24.58 0.07 -20.57
CA SER A 112 -24.85 -0.99 -21.55
C SER A 112 -23.69 -2.00 -21.59
N PRO A 113 -23.96 -3.31 -21.44
CA PRO A 113 -22.95 -4.36 -21.64
C PRO A 113 -22.26 -4.29 -23.00
N ASP A 114 -23.02 -4.01 -24.06
CA ASP A 114 -22.49 -3.99 -25.44
C ASP A 114 -21.59 -2.78 -25.69
N GLU A 115 -21.99 -1.60 -25.20
CA GLU A 115 -21.13 -0.42 -25.24
C GLU A 115 -19.84 -0.66 -24.46
N LEU A 116 -19.93 -1.29 -23.28
CA LEU A 116 -18.77 -1.58 -22.44
C LEU A 116 -17.80 -2.56 -23.10
N LYS A 117 -18.32 -3.63 -23.75
CA LYS A 117 -17.52 -4.59 -24.53
C LYS A 117 -16.85 -3.93 -25.75
N SER A 118 -17.45 -2.89 -26.32
CA SER A 118 -16.90 -2.18 -27.48
C SER A 118 -15.77 -1.20 -27.13
N VAL A 119 -15.53 -0.93 -25.84
CA VAL A 119 -14.49 0.02 -25.43
C VAL A 119 -13.11 -0.54 -25.75
N SER A 120 -12.36 0.21 -26.56
CA SER A 120 -10.96 -0.08 -26.87
C SER A 120 -10.06 1.00 -26.28
N ILE A 121 -9.29 0.64 -25.26
CA ILE A 121 -8.28 1.51 -24.64
C ILE A 121 -6.98 0.71 -24.55
N LYS A 122 -5.87 1.29 -25.01
CA LYS A 122 -4.57 0.61 -24.95
C LYS A 122 -4.25 0.17 -23.52
N ASP A 123 -3.79 -1.07 -23.36
CA ASP A 123 -3.37 -1.67 -22.10
C ASP A 123 -4.51 -1.85 -21.06
N ILE A 124 -5.77 -1.77 -21.51
CA ILE A 124 -6.97 -2.04 -20.73
C ILE A 124 -7.87 -3.00 -21.51
N ALA A 125 -8.34 -4.06 -20.85
CA ALA A 125 -9.36 -4.94 -21.37
C ALA A 125 -10.56 -5.00 -20.40
N VAL A 126 -11.76 -4.91 -20.96
CA VAL A 126 -13.01 -5.19 -20.25
C VAL A 126 -13.39 -6.63 -20.58
N ARG A 127 -13.44 -7.47 -19.55
CA ARG A 127 -13.77 -8.90 -19.66
C ARG A 127 -14.98 -9.24 -18.81
N SER A 128 -15.56 -10.40 -19.06
CA SER A 128 -16.58 -11.05 -18.23
C SER A 128 -17.77 -10.15 -17.91
N VAL A 129 -18.30 -9.50 -18.94
CA VAL A 129 -19.36 -8.52 -18.81
C VAL A 129 -20.72 -9.20 -18.69
N GLY A 130 -21.48 -8.86 -17.66
CA GLY A 130 -22.88 -9.29 -17.50
C GLY A 130 -23.65 -8.49 -16.48
N TYR A 131 -24.97 -8.59 -16.52
CA TYR A 131 -25.84 -7.93 -15.56
C TYR A 131 -25.72 -8.53 -14.15
N ALA A 132 -25.96 -7.69 -13.14
CA ALA A 132 -25.96 -8.08 -11.74
C ALA A 132 -26.91 -7.21 -10.90
N PRO A 133 -27.46 -7.73 -9.79
CA PRO A 133 -28.46 -7.03 -9.00
C PRO A 133 -27.89 -5.97 -8.04
N ARG A 134 -26.57 -5.96 -7.83
CA ARG A 134 -25.94 -5.15 -6.78
C ARG A 134 -24.71 -4.43 -7.28
N ARG A 135 -24.49 -3.25 -6.73
CA ARG A 135 -23.22 -2.51 -6.87
C ARG A 135 -22.09 -3.28 -6.17
N VAL A 136 -20.87 -3.23 -6.71
CA VAL A 136 -19.65 -3.64 -6.00
C VAL A 136 -19.27 -2.53 -5.01
N GLY A 137 -19.27 -2.84 -3.73
CA GLY A 137 -18.86 -1.96 -2.64
C GLY A 137 -17.38 -2.12 -2.28
N LEU A 138 -16.82 -1.11 -1.59
CA LEU A 138 -15.46 -1.20 -1.04
C LEU A 138 -15.38 -2.37 -0.05
N GLY A 139 -14.37 -3.22 -0.24
CA GLY A 139 -14.18 -4.42 0.57
C GLY A 139 -14.93 -5.66 0.07
N ASP A 140 -15.64 -5.61 -1.06
CA ASP A 140 -16.31 -6.75 -1.70
C ASP A 140 -15.35 -7.71 -2.43
N LEU A 141 -14.28 -8.09 -1.74
CA LEU A 141 -13.29 -9.09 -2.15
C LEU A 141 -12.88 -9.93 -0.95
N TRP A 142 -12.40 -11.15 -1.21
CA TRP A 142 -11.67 -11.92 -0.21
C TRP A 142 -10.24 -11.38 -0.07
N GLY A 143 -9.57 -11.17 -1.21
CA GLY A 143 -8.16 -10.83 -1.26
C GLY A 143 -7.63 -10.78 -2.69
N ASN A 144 -6.33 -11.05 -2.85
CA ASN A 144 -5.68 -11.07 -4.15
C ASN A 144 -4.74 -12.27 -4.26
N ARG A 145 -4.69 -12.86 -5.46
CA ARG A 145 -3.66 -13.80 -5.89
C ARG A 145 -2.54 -13.00 -6.53
N PHE A 146 -1.33 -13.25 -6.09
CA PHE A 146 -0.13 -12.64 -6.61
C PHE A 146 0.64 -13.70 -7.38
N THR A 147 1.12 -13.34 -8.57
CA THR A 147 2.19 -14.06 -9.25
C THR A 147 3.33 -13.07 -9.44
N ILE A 148 4.44 -13.29 -8.75
CA ILE A 148 5.55 -12.33 -8.68
C ILE A 148 6.86 -13.03 -9.00
N THR A 149 7.67 -12.42 -9.86
CA THR A 149 9.01 -12.90 -10.20
C THR A 149 10.07 -12.17 -9.36
N VAL A 150 10.84 -12.95 -8.60
CA VAL A 150 12.05 -12.49 -7.92
C VAL A 150 13.22 -12.63 -8.89
N MET A 151 13.84 -11.51 -9.22
CA MET A 151 14.96 -11.43 -10.16
C MET A 151 16.31 -11.44 -9.44
N ASP A 152 17.35 -11.77 -10.18
CA ASP A 152 18.75 -11.79 -9.75
C ASP A 152 18.99 -12.55 -8.42
N VAL A 153 18.37 -13.72 -8.30
CA VAL A 153 18.55 -14.63 -7.17
C VAL A 153 19.97 -15.22 -7.23
N PRO A 154 20.84 -14.94 -6.25
CA PRO A 154 22.26 -15.30 -6.29
C PRO A 154 22.50 -16.72 -5.74
N LEU A 155 21.70 -17.69 -6.18
CA LEU A 155 21.72 -19.07 -5.72
C LEU A 155 21.55 -20.02 -6.90
N GLU A 156 22.01 -21.25 -6.73
CA GLU A 156 21.67 -22.36 -7.62
C GLU A 156 20.21 -22.80 -7.39
N GLU A 157 19.60 -23.42 -8.39
CA GLU A 157 18.16 -23.72 -8.40
C GLU A 157 17.75 -24.62 -7.22
N SER A 158 18.54 -25.66 -6.94
CA SER A 158 18.28 -26.58 -5.84
C SER A 158 18.30 -25.89 -4.47
N GLU A 159 19.21 -24.95 -4.27
CA GLU A 159 19.33 -24.19 -3.02
C GLU A 159 18.20 -23.17 -2.88
N ALA A 160 17.82 -22.50 -3.96
CA ALA A 160 16.68 -21.57 -3.96
C ALA A 160 15.36 -22.29 -3.61
N LEU A 161 15.10 -23.44 -4.25
CA LEU A 161 13.91 -24.26 -3.98
C LEU A 161 13.91 -24.81 -2.54
N SER A 162 15.06 -25.27 -2.05
CA SER A 162 15.24 -25.74 -0.67
C SER A 162 14.91 -24.65 0.36
N ARG A 163 15.42 -23.42 0.17
CA ARG A 163 15.12 -22.29 1.06
C ARG A 163 13.65 -21.91 1.05
N ILE A 164 13.02 -21.86 -0.13
CA ILE A 164 11.58 -21.56 -0.24
C ILE A 164 10.75 -22.63 0.48
N ALA A 165 11.11 -23.91 0.33
CA ALA A 165 10.42 -25.01 1.01
C ALA A 165 10.51 -24.89 2.54
N ARG A 166 11.70 -24.55 3.07
CA ARG A 166 11.88 -24.32 4.52
C ARG A 166 11.06 -23.14 5.03
N VAL A 167 11.09 -22.00 4.32
CA VAL A 167 10.25 -20.83 4.67
C VAL A 167 8.77 -21.22 4.66
N ARG A 168 8.31 -21.97 3.65
CA ARG A 168 6.92 -22.44 3.57
C ARG A 168 6.55 -23.32 4.78
N GLU A 169 7.42 -24.24 5.17
CA GLU A 169 7.21 -25.13 6.32
C GLU A 169 7.19 -24.35 7.63
N GLU A 170 8.15 -23.47 7.87
CA GLU A 170 8.27 -22.67 9.09
C GLU A 170 7.08 -21.70 9.27
N LEU A 171 6.60 -21.09 8.18
CA LEU A 171 5.43 -20.21 8.21
C LEU A 171 4.12 -20.98 8.44
N ASN A 172 4.05 -22.25 8.03
CA ASN A 172 2.86 -23.10 8.18
C ASN A 172 1.54 -22.41 7.75
N GLY A 173 1.58 -21.71 6.62
CA GLY A 173 0.41 -21.01 6.05
C GLY A 173 0.03 -19.69 6.74
N VAL A 174 0.82 -19.18 7.68
CA VAL A 174 0.60 -17.89 8.34
C VAL A 174 1.86 -17.02 8.33
N PHE A 175 1.70 -15.70 8.23
CA PHE A 175 2.82 -14.75 8.29
C PHE A 175 2.44 -13.48 9.08
N PRO A 176 3.43 -12.75 9.63
CA PRO A 176 3.17 -11.51 10.35
C PRO A 176 2.56 -10.44 9.44
N ASN A 177 1.43 -9.89 9.85
CA ASN A 177 0.62 -8.96 9.06
C ASN A 177 1.06 -7.49 9.24
N PHE A 178 2.35 -7.24 9.08
CA PHE A 178 2.94 -5.90 9.12
C PHE A 178 2.31 -4.97 8.07
N TYR A 179 2.41 -3.66 8.30
CA TYR A 179 2.24 -2.67 7.26
C TYR A 179 3.52 -2.55 6.44
N GLY A 180 3.41 -2.72 5.11
CA GLY A 180 4.53 -2.55 4.19
C GLY A 180 4.93 -1.09 3.99
N VAL A 181 6.11 -0.85 3.41
CA VAL A 181 6.68 0.50 3.18
C VAL A 181 5.76 1.41 2.37
N GLN A 182 4.93 0.87 1.47
CA GLN A 182 3.93 1.64 0.73
C GLN A 182 2.94 2.38 1.64
N ARG A 183 2.69 1.87 2.85
CA ARG A 183 1.86 2.55 3.85
C ARG A 183 2.50 3.83 4.37
N PHE A 184 3.82 3.88 4.36
CA PHE A 184 4.64 4.97 4.85
C PHE A 184 5.05 5.94 3.74
N GLY A 185 4.98 5.48 2.48
CA GLY A 185 5.25 6.22 1.25
C GLY A 185 6.36 5.50 0.46
N ASP A 186 6.06 5.13 -0.80
CA ASP A 186 6.95 4.31 -1.66
C ASP A 186 8.29 5.00 -1.94
N VAL A 187 8.24 6.27 -2.34
CA VAL A 187 9.46 7.08 -2.63
C VAL A 187 9.98 7.79 -1.39
N ARG A 188 9.06 8.19 -0.50
CA ARG A 188 9.34 8.97 0.70
C ARG A 188 8.60 8.34 1.88
N PRO A 189 9.23 7.42 2.63
CA PRO A 189 8.65 6.74 3.79
C PRO A 189 8.49 7.68 5.00
N ILE A 190 7.90 8.87 4.82
CA ILE A 190 7.90 9.99 5.78
C ILE A 190 6.56 10.16 6.50
N THR A 191 5.49 9.52 6.03
CA THR A 191 4.12 9.84 6.47
C THR A 191 3.88 9.58 7.96
N HIS A 192 4.51 8.55 8.54
CA HIS A 192 4.46 8.29 9.98
C HIS A 192 5.25 9.31 10.80
N VAL A 193 6.35 9.83 10.26
CA VAL A 193 7.13 10.90 10.90
C VAL A 193 6.31 12.18 10.99
N VAL A 194 5.63 12.56 9.90
CA VAL A 194 4.68 13.68 9.90
C VAL A 194 3.53 13.44 10.89
N GLY A 195 2.99 12.22 10.91
CA GLY A 195 1.96 11.82 11.89
C GLY A 195 2.43 11.96 13.33
N ARG A 196 3.67 11.60 13.63
CA ARG A 196 4.29 11.79 14.95
C ARG A 196 4.34 13.26 15.34
N HIS A 197 4.81 14.14 14.46
CA HIS A 197 4.83 15.59 14.73
C HIS A 197 3.43 16.14 15.01
N ILE A 198 2.44 15.74 14.20
CA ILE A 198 1.02 16.13 14.40
C ILE A 198 0.52 15.72 15.79
N LEU A 199 0.79 14.49 16.23
CA LEU A 199 0.35 14.00 17.54
C LEU A 199 1.06 14.71 18.70
N LYS A 200 2.28 15.20 18.50
CA LYS A 200 2.99 16.01 19.50
C LYS A 200 2.50 17.46 19.56
N GLY A 201 1.57 17.86 18.68
CA GLY A 201 1.17 19.26 18.51
C GLY A 201 2.21 20.13 17.78
N ASP A 202 3.26 19.51 17.24
CA ASP A 202 4.33 20.18 16.51
C ASP A 202 3.97 20.30 15.02
N PHE A 203 3.02 21.18 14.72
CA PHE A 203 2.52 21.36 13.36
C PHE A 203 3.57 21.97 12.42
N GLU A 204 4.44 22.83 12.94
CA GLU A 204 5.57 23.37 12.20
C GLU A 204 6.52 22.26 11.77
N GLY A 205 6.98 21.43 12.71
CA GLY A 205 7.81 20.27 12.40
C GLY A 205 7.14 19.30 11.44
N ALA A 206 5.82 19.10 11.54
CA ALA A 206 5.07 18.27 10.60
C ALA A 206 5.13 18.80 9.16
N VAL A 207 4.84 20.10 8.98
CA VAL A 207 4.83 20.75 7.66
C VAL A 207 6.23 20.83 7.08
N LEU A 208 7.22 21.28 7.86
CA LEU A 208 8.60 21.37 7.43
C LEU A 208 9.14 19.99 7.05
N THR A 209 8.93 18.96 7.86
CA THR A 209 9.31 17.58 7.52
C THR A 209 8.72 17.14 6.19
N TYR A 210 7.42 17.38 5.96
CA TYR A 210 6.77 17.02 4.71
C TYR A 210 7.36 17.76 3.50
N LEU A 211 7.69 19.04 3.66
CA LEU A 211 8.22 19.91 2.61
C LEU A 211 9.71 19.68 2.31
N THR A 212 10.55 19.45 3.32
CA THR A 212 12.02 19.57 3.18
C THR A 212 12.77 18.25 3.27
N ALA A 213 12.20 17.20 3.87
CA ALA A 213 12.89 15.91 3.98
C ALA A 213 13.21 15.32 2.59
N VAL A 214 14.45 14.92 2.37
CA VAL A 214 14.93 14.39 1.09
C VAL A 214 15.19 12.89 1.17
N PHE A 215 14.92 12.18 0.07
CA PHE A 215 15.15 10.75 -0.04
C PHE A 215 15.91 10.41 -1.33
N PRO A 216 16.80 9.38 -1.31
CA PRO A 216 17.65 9.04 -2.47
C PRO A 216 16.87 8.70 -3.75
N GLN A 217 15.64 8.18 -3.64
CA GLN A 217 14.80 7.74 -4.76
C GLN A 217 13.98 8.87 -5.38
N GLU A 218 14.08 10.10 -4.87
CA GLU A 218 13.38 11.26 -5.43
C GLU A 218 14.02 11.76 -6.73
N ASN A 219 13.24 12.48 -7.54
CA ASN A 219 13.76 13.21 -8.70
C ASN A 219 14.71 14.33 -8.24
N GLU A 220 15.81 14.55 -8.97
CA GLU A 220 16.86 15.51 -8.59
C GLU A 220 16.35 16.95 -8.41
N ASP A 221 15.43 17.39 -9.25
CA ASP A 221 14.82 18.73 -9.15
C ASP A 221 13.92 18.87 -7.91
N ALA A 222 13.26 17.79 -7.47
CA ALA A 222 12.55 17.78 -6.19
C ALA A 222 13.55 17.87 -5.02
N VAL A 223 14.60 17.04 -5.01
CA VAL A 223 15.64 17.08 -3.98
C VAL A 223 16.26 18.48 -3.88
N THR A 224 16.56 19.08 -5.03
CA THR A 224 17.12 20.44 -5.12
C THR A 224 16.17 21.48 -4.54
N ALA A 225 14.89 21.45 -4.94
CA ALA A 225 13.88 22.39 -4.43
C ALA A 225 13.68 22.25 -2.91
N ARG A 226 13.63 21.02 -2.39
CA ARG A 226 13.48 20.76 -0.95
C ARG A 226 14.67 21.28 -0.14
N ARG A 227 15.90 21.01 -0.60
CA ARG A 227 17.14 21.50 0.04
C ARG A 227 17.22 23.03 0.02
N ARG A 228 16.85 23.65 -1.11
CA ARG A 228 16.82 25.11 -1.25
C ARG A 228 15.81 25.72 -0.28
N LEU A 229 14.59 25.19 -0.22
CA LEU A 229 13.58 25.65 0.74
C LEU A 229 14.06 25.48 2.19
N ALA A 230 14.71 24.36 2.53
CA ALA A 230 15.24 24.12 3.87
C ALA A 230 16.30 25.15 4.29
N ALA A 231 17.10 25.64 3.34
CA ALA A 231 18.15 26.62 3.59
C ALA A 231 17.61 28.07 3.62
N GLU A 232 16.68 28.40 2.73
CA GLU A 232 16.18 29.77 2.56
C GLU A 232 15.03 30.12 3.50
N GLY A 233 14.13 29.18 3.79
CA GLY A 233 12.92 29.41 4.58
C GLY A 233 11.87 30.33 3.91
N ASP A 234 12.09 30.75 2.65
CA ASP A 234 11.19 31.63 1.92
C ASP A 234 10.18 30.84 1.07
N TYR A 235 8.95 30.70 1.59
CA TYR A 235 7.87 29.99 0.91
C TYR A 235 7.41 30.67 -0.40
N ARG A 236 7.53 31.99 -0.48
CA ARG A 236 7.10 32.76 -1.68
C ARG A 236 8.09 32.57 -2.81
N GLU A 237 9.38 32.59 -2.50
CA GLU A 237 10.43 32.28 -3.47
C GLU A 237 10.36 30.80 -3.88
N ALA A 238 10.10 29.89 -2.93
CA ALA A 238 9.94 28.47 -3.21
C ALA A 238 8.91 28.16 -4.29
N LEU A 239 7.75 28.83 -4.27
CA LEU A 239 6.70 28.67 -5.28
C LEU A 239 7.17 28.96 -6.72
N LYS A 240 8.22 29.76 -6.92
CA LYS A 240 8.73 30.09 -8.26
C LYS A 240 9.51 28.94 -8.89
N TYR A 241 10.25 28.18 -8.09
CA TYR A 241 11.07 27.05 -8.55
C TYR A 241 10.45 25.68 -8.22
N TRP A 242 9.33 25.64 -7.49
CA TRP A 242 8.73 24.38 -7.05
C TRP A 242 8.27 23.52 -8.24
N PRO A 243 8.67 22.23 -8.31
CA PRO A 243 8.23 21.37 -9.39
C PRO A 243 6.70 21.22 -9.43
N LYS A 244 6.08 21.51 -10.58
CA LYS A 244 4.60 21.53 -10.74
C LYS A 244 3.89 20.22 -10.36
N ARG A 245 4.60 19.09 -10.42
CA ARG A 245 4.08 17.77 -10.03
C ARG A 245 3.88 17.61 -8.52
N LEU A 246 4.54 18.42 -7.69
CA LEU A 246 4.46 18.39 -6.23
C LEU A 246 3.28 19.26 -5.74
N GLY A 247 2.07 18.91 -6.21
CA GLY A 247 0.87 19.71 -6.00
C GLY A 247 0.43 19.78 -4.53
N TYR A 248 0.61 18.72 -3.76
CA TYR A 248 0.27 18.72 -2.33
C TYR A 248 1.21 19.64 -1.54
N GLU A 249 2.51 19.57 -1.79
CA GLU A 249 3.48 20.48 -1.20
C GLU A 249 3.19 21.94 -1.58
N ALA A 250 2.81 22.20 -2.84
CA ALA A 250 2.42 23.53 -3.28
C ALA A 250 1.19 24.07 -2.53
N ILE A 251 0.23 23.23 -2.13
CA ILE A 251 -0.91 23.65 -1.29
C ILE A 251 -0.41 24.23 0.04
N LEU A 252 0.56 23.57 0.69
CA LEU A 252 1.14 24.05 1.95
C LEU A 252 1.89 25.37 1.76
N LEU A 253 2.74 25.45 0.73
CA LEU A 253 3.51 26.67 0.43
C LEU A 253 2.60 27.87 0.18
N ASN A 254 1.55 27.71 -0.65
CA ASN A 254 0.59 28.78 -0.90
C ASN A 254 -0.10 29.25 0.40
N HIS A 255 -0.54 28.31 1.25
CA HIS A 255 -1.16 28.67 2.53
C HIS A 255 -0.21 29.44 3.44
N LEU A 256 1.05 29.02 3.55
CA LEU A 256 2.05 29.68 4.40
C LEU A 256 2.49 31.06 3.87
N VAL A 257 2.36 31.31 2.56
CA VAL A 257 2.55 32.65 1.99
C VAL A 257 1.40 33.58 2.35
N GLU A 258 0.16 33.07 2.32
CA GLU A 258 -1.04 33.84 2.66
C GLU A 258 -1.17 34.07 4.17
N LYS A 259 -0.80 33.07 4.98
CA LYS A 259 -0.91 33.06 6.44
C LYS A 259 0.39 32.53 7.07
N PRO A 260 1.43 33.38 7.19
CA PRO A 260 2.68 32.99 7.82
C PRO A 260 2.48 32.46 9.24
N GLY A 261 3.06 31.31 9.55
CA GLY A 261 2.98 30.65 10.87
C GLY A 261 1.73 29.78 11.10
N ASP A 262 0.75 29.79 10.19
CA ASP A 262 -0.47 28.96 10.32
C ASP A 262 -0.26 27.54 9.77
N PHE A 263 0.64 26.77 10.39
CA PHE A 263 1.01 25.42 9.96
C PHE A 263 -0.12 24.40 10.12
N SER A 264 -0.90 24.50 11.20
CA SER A 264 -2.06 23.64 11.42
C SER A 264 -3.14 23.90 10.37
N GLY A 265 -3.41 25.18 10.05
CA GLY A 265 -4.29 25.57 8.96
C GLY A 265 -3.80 25.05 7.60
N ALA A 266 -2.49 25.04 7.34
CA ALA A 266 -1.92 24.50 6.11
C ALA A 266 -2.23 23.01 5.94
N LEU A 267 -2.06 22.19 7.00
CA LEU A 267 -2.39 20.76 6.97
C LEU A 267 -3.89 20.48 6.75
N LEU A 268 -4.76 21.39 7.19
CA LEU A 268 -6.21 21.31 6.96
C LEU A 268 -6.64 21.68 5.54
N ARG A 269 -5.73 22.21 4.70
CA ARG A 269 -5.99 22.42 3.27
C ARG A 269 -5.94 21.14 2.45
N PHE A 270 -5.36 20.08 3.00
CA PHE A 270 -5.36 18.78 2.33
C PHE A 270 -6.77 18.18 2.22
N PRO A 271 -7.01 17.35 1.20
CA PRO A 271 -8.18 16.48 1.21
C PRO A 271 -8.18 15.63 2.49
N ARG A 272 -9.36 15.46 3.09
CA ARG A 272 -9.53 14.76 4.37
C ARG A 272 -8.82 13.41 4.44
N THR A 273 -8.87 12.63 3.37
CA THR A 273 -8.22 11.31 3.28
C THR A 273 -6.69 11.39 3.42
N LEU A 274 -6.07 12.44 2.87
CA LEU A 274 -4.62 12.68 3.00
C LEU A 274 -4.28 13.17 4.42
N SER A 275 -5.10 14.05 5.00
CA SER A 275 -4.91 14.51 6.38
C SER A 275 -4.96 13.36 7.40
N GLU A 276 -5.95 12.47 7.26
CA GLU A 276 -6.11 11.29 8.14
C GLU A 276 -4.95 10.28 7.96
N MET A 277 -4.32 10.25 6.78
CA MET A 277 -3.25 9.29 6.44
C MET A 277 -2.04 9.41 7.37
N PHE A 278 -1.64 10.61 7.78
CA PHE A 278 -0.42 10.82 8.57
C PHE A 278 -0.51 10.15 9.95
N VAL A 279 -1.59 10.41 10.69
CA VAL A 279 -1.81 9.77 12.01
C VAL A 279 -2.05 8.26 11.85
N HIS A 280 -2.74 7.83 10.78
CA HIS A 280 -2.90 6.41 10.49
C HIS A 280 -1.56 5.72 10.15
N ALA A 281 -0.62 6.40 9.50
CA ALA A 281 0.72 5.88 9.26
C ALA A 281 1.50 5.78 10.57
N TYR A 282 1.38 6.74 11.49
CA TYR A 282 1.99 6.62 12.82
C TYR A 282 1.41 5.44 13.62
N GLN A 283 0.09 5.22 13.60
CA GLN A 283 -0.52 4.02 14.19
C GLN A 283 0.04 2.72 13.57
N SER A 284 0.29 2.74 12.26
CA SER A 284 0.88 1.61 11.53
C SER A 284 2.32 1.33 11.98
N TYR A 285 3.11 2.39 12.25
CA TYR A 285 4.47 2.29 12.81
C TYR A 285 4.46 1.66 14.21
N VAL A 286 3.59 2.15 15.11
CA VAL A 286 3.43 1.61 16.47
C VAL A 286 3.02 0.13 16.41
N PHE A 287 2.06 -0.21 15.55
CA PHE A 287 1.65 -1.59 15.32
C PHE A 287 2.80 -2.46 14.83
N ASN A 288 3.61 -1.98 13.88
CA ASN A 288 4.76 -2.73 13.38
C ASN A 288 5.79 -2.99 14.49
N ARG A 289 6.09 -2.00 15.33
CA ARG A 289 6.99 -2.16 16.49
C ARG A 289 6.44 -3.21 17.47
N ALA A 290 5.16 -3.13 17.82
CA ALA A 290 4.52 -4.08 18.73
C ALA A 290 4.46 -5.50 18.14
N LEU A 291 4.10 -5.65 16.87
CA LEU A 291 4.09 -6.94 16.19
C LEU A 291 5.50 -7.53 16.06
N SER A 292 6.52 -6.69 15.87
CA SER A 292 7.90 -7.18 15.83
C SER A 292 8.28 -7.88 17.13
N GLU A 293 7.89 -7.31 18.27
CA GLU A 293 8.12 -7.90 19.60
C GLU A 293 7.33 -9.19 19.81
N VAL A 294 6.04 -9.23 19.41
CA VAL A 294 5.21 -10.44 19.46
C VAL A 294 5.87 -11.60 18.69
N VAL A 295 6.40 -11.32 17.49
CA VAL A 295 7.10 -12.31 16.67
C VAL A 295 8.40 -12.75 17.33
N LEU A 296 9.20 -11.83 17.88
CA LEU A 296 10.46 -12.15 18.56
C LEU A 296 10.26 -13.03 19.81
N ARG A 297 9.18 -12.80 20.55
CA ARG A 297 8.83 -13.60 21.74
C ARG A 297 8.12 -14.91 21.41
N GLY A 298 7.73 -15.13 20.16
CA GLY A 298 6.94 -16.31 19.76
C GLY A 298 5.53 -16.33 20.38
N GLU A 299 4.98 -15.16 20.70
CA GLU A 299 3.67 -15.04 21.34
C GLU A 299 2.52 -15.24 20.35
N LYS A 300 1.43 -15.84 20.84
CA LYS A 300 0.20 -16.05 20.05
C LYS A 300 -0.83 -14.97 20.37
N VAL A 301 -0.63 -13.79 19.80
CA VAL A 301 -1.56 -12.66 19.91
C VAL A 301 -2.44 -12.59 18.66
N GLU A 302 -3.77 -12.62 18.81
CA GLU A 302 -4.68 -12.54 17.64
C GLU A 302 -4.67 -11.14 17.02
N LYS A 303 -4.77 -10.10 17.85
CA LYS A 303 -4.88 -8.70 17.43
C LYS A 303 -4.09 -7.77 18.33
N LEU A 304 -3.50 -6.74 17.72
CA LEU A 304 -2.90 -5.60 18.40
C LEU A 304 -3.70 -4.32 18.10
N PRO A 305 -3.67 -3.34 19.01
CA PRO A 305 -4.38 -2.09 18.83
C PRO A 305 -3.70 -1.21 17.79
N LEU A 306 -4.52 -0.57 16.95
CA LEU A 306 -4.16 0.69 16.31
C LEU A 306 -4.56 1.79 17.28
N VAL A 307 -3.61 2.22 18.10
CA VAL A 307 -3.82 3.13 19.24
C VAL A 307 -4.58 4.39 18.80
N GLY A 308 -5.64 4.76 19.53
CA GLY A 308 -6.38 5.96 19.21
C GLY A 308 -7.34 6.36 20.33
N ARG A 309 -8.17 7.38 20.09
CA ARG A 309 -9.07 7.93 21.12
C ARG A 309 -9.99 6.91 21.80
N ARG A 310 -10.33 5.83 21.10
CA ARG A 310 -11.25 4.77 21.56
C ARG A 310 -10.58 3.40 21.61
N THR A 311 -9.27 3.35 21.42
CA THR A 311 -8.48 2.10 21.42
C THR A 311 -7.26 2.31 22.29
N ALA A 312 -7.27 1.69 23.47
CA ALA A 312 -6.13 1.71 24.39
C ALA A 312 -4.93 0.94 23.80
N PRO A 313 -3.69 1.39 24.07
CA PRO A 313 -2.50 0.63 23.72
C PRO A 313 -2.34 -0.61 24.60
N ASP A 314 -1.69 -1.65 24.07
CA ASP A 314 -1.06 -2.71 24.87
C ASP A 314 0.25 -2.21 25.49
N GLU A 315 0.93 -3.05 26.28
CA GLU A 315 2.19 -2.70 26.95
C GLU A 315 3.27 -2.20 25.99
N VAL A 316 3.50 -2.91 24.88
CA VAL A 316 4.54 -2.56 23.91
C VAL A 316 4.14 -1.31 23.14
N SER A 317 2.89 -1.23 22.68
CA SER A 317 2.40 -0.02 22.01
C SER A 317 2.46 1.22 22.92
N ALA A 318 2.21 1.07 24.22
CA ALA A 318 2.30 2.14 25.21
C ALA A 318 3.74 2.61 25.39
N ALA A 319 4.70 1.69 25.45
CA ALA A 319 6.12 2.02 25.51
C ALA A 319 6.57 2.78 24.26
N VAL A 320 6.18 2.32 23.06
CA VAL A 320 6.56 2.96 21.78
C VAL A 320 6.04 4.39 21.68
N ILE A 321 4.78 4.66 22.03
CA ILE A 321 4.28 6.05 21.98
C ILE A 321 4.92 6.92 23.06
N ALA A 322 5.26 6.35 24.21
CA ALA A 322 5.94 7.08 25.29
C ALA A 322 7.39 7.44 24.90
N GLU A 323 8.11 6.57 24.18
CA GLU A 323 9.43 6.87 23.59
C GLU A 323 9.40 8.14 22.73
N ASP A 324 8.32 8.34 21.97
CA ASP A 324 8.13 9.52 21.11
C ASP A 324 7.59 10.76 21.86
N GLY A 325 7.26 10.62 23.16
CA GLY A 325 6.64 11.67 23.98
C GLY A 325 5.15 11.88 23.70
N ILE A 326 4.44 10.85 23.22
CA ILE A 326 3.01 10.88 22.86
C ILE A 326 2.20 10.09 23.89
N ARG A 327 1.05 10.62 24.28
CA ARG A 327 0.07 9.94 25.13
C ARG A 327 -1.13 9.49 24.30
N THR A 328 -1.88 8.49 24.78
CA THR A 328 -3.10 8.02 24.11
C THR A 328 -4.13 9.13 23.85
N GLN A 329 -4.21 10.12 24.74
CA GLN A 329 -5.11 11.27 24.57
C GLN A 329 -4.72 12.19 23.41
N ASP A 330 -3.45 12.21 22.99
CA ASP A 330 -2.98 13.11 21.95
C ASP A 330 -3.43 12.65 20.54
N PHE A 331 -3.94 11.41 20.42
CA PHE A 331 -4.71 10.96 19.25
C PHE A 331 -6.04 11.72 19.09
N TYR A 332 -6.45 12.50 20.10
CA TYR A 332 -7.34 13.65 19.94
C TYR A 332 -6.52 14.91 19.72
N VAL A 333 -6.25 15.23 18.46
CA VAL A 333 -5.56 16.48 18.09
C VAL A 333 -6.50 17.66 18.38
N LYS A 334 -6.37 18.27 19.57
CA LYS A 334 -7.31 19.25 20.12
C LYS A 334 -7.57 20.42 19.17
N ASP A 335 -6.51 20.98 18.60
CA ASP A 335 -6.59 22.16 17.73
C ASP A 335 -7.09 21.82 16.32
N CYS A 336 -6.98 20.54 15.92
CA CYS A 336 -7.38 20.05 14.60
C CYS A 336 -8.01 18.65 14.70
N PRO A 337 -9.25 18.51 15.22
CA PRO A 337 -9.86 17.20 15.47
C PRO A 337 -10.01 16.31 14.23
N GLN A 338 -9.94 16.88 13.02
CA GLN A 338 -9.94 16.14 11.76
C GLN A 338 -8.64 15.34 11.53
N LEU A 339 -7.54 15.71 12.19
CA LEU A 339 -6.26 15.02 12.11
C LEU A 339 -6.17 13.82 13.08
N GLY A 340 -7.02 13.80 14.13
CA GLY A 340 -7.00 12.75 15.14
C GLY A 340 -7.71 11.46 14.71
N SER A 341 -7.29 10.31 15.26
CA SER A 341 -7.88 9.00 14.92
C SER A 341 -8.69 8.42 16.08
N ARG A 342 -9.73 7.63 15.75
CA ARG A 342 -10.48 6.87 16.76
C ARG A 342 -9.73 5.63 17.25
N GLY A 343 -8.81 5.11 16.44
CA GLY A 343 -8.19 3.81 16.66
C GLY A 343 -9.05 2.65 16.15
N ALA A 344 -8.44 1.47 16.08
CA ALA A 344 -9.06 0.23 15.61
C ALA A 344 -8.24 -0.98 16.12
N TRP A 345 -8.58 -2.19 15.69
CA TRP A 345 -7.81 -3.41 15.98
C TRP A 345 -7.38 -4.07 14.68
N ARG A 346 -6.15 -4.58 14.63
CA ARG A 346 -5.60 -5.28 13.47
C ARG A 346 -5.10 -6.65 13.88
N ARG A 347 -5.36 -7.66 13.03
CA ARG A 347 -4.83 -9.01 13.23
C ARG A 347 -3.31 -9.03 13.10
N CYS A 348 -2.64 -9.69 14.03
CA CYS A 348 -1.18 -9.82 14.06
C CYS A 348 -0.66 -10.72 12.94
N PHE A 349 -1.41 -11.75 12.58
CA PHE A 349 -1.05 -12.72 11.56
C PHE A 349 -2.13 -12.80 10.48
N ALA A 350 -1.70 -13.10 9.26
CA ALA A 350 -2.56 -13.32 8.12
C ALA A 350 -2.26 -14.68 7.49
N GLU A 351 -3.28 -15.30 6.91
CA GLU A 351 -3.14 -16.53 6.16
C GLU A 351 -2.52 -16.24 4.79
N VAL A 352 -1.61 -17.12 4.36
CA VAL A 352 -1.18 -17.24 2.97
C VAL A 352 -1.68 -18.57 2.42
N ARG A 353 -2.35 -18.54 1.26
CA ARG A 353 -2.88 -19.73 0.58
C ARG A 353 -2.18 -19.94 -0.75
N ASP A 354 -2.17 -21.19 -1.21
CA ASP A 354 -1.64 -21.59 -2.52
C ASP A 354 -0.25 -21.02 -2.82
N PHE A 355 0.65 -21.10 -1.82
CA PHE A 355 2.03 -20.65 -1.95
C PHE A 355 2.88 -21.70 -2.66
N ASP A 356 3.16 -21.47 -3.94
CA ASP A 356 3.91 -22.40 -4.79
C ASP A 356 4.94 -21.67 -5.66
N VAL A 357 6.01 -22.38 -6.00
CA VAL A 357 6.97 -21.95 -7.03
C VAL A 357 6.44 -22.39 -8.39
N LEU A 358 6.19 -21.43 -9.28
CA LEU A 358 5.67 -21.72 -10.62
C LEU A 358 6.77 -22.05 -11.61
N LYS A 359 7.89 -21.32 -11.52
CA LYS A 359 8.95 -21.35 -12.52
C LYS A 359 10.26 -20.89 -11.92
N VAL A 360 11.35 -21.57 -12.29
CA VAL A 360 12.72 -21.09 -12.11
C VAL A 360 13.34 -20.97 -13.50
N THR A 361 14.03 -19.87 -13.76
CA THR A 361 14.72 -19.61 -15.03
C THR A 361 16.07 -18.96 -14.82
N GLY A 362 16.97 -19.11 -15.80
CA GLY A 362 18.34 -18.63 -15.70
C GLY A 362 19.27 -19.71 -15.16
N SER A 363 20.56 -19.38 -15.05
CA SER A 363 21.57 -20.29 -14.49
C SER A 363 22.31 -19.67 -13.31
N ASN A 364 22.77 -18.42 -13.43
CA ASN A 364 23.25 -17.60 -12.31
C ASN A 364 23.47 -16.15 -12.80
N PRO A 365 22.68 -15.16 -12.35
CA PRO A 365 21.65 -15.29 -11.33
C PRO A 365 20.33 -15.88 -11.88
N LEU A 366 19.52 -16.45 -11.00
CA LEU A 366 18.22 -17.03 -11.33
C LEU A 366 17.10 -15.99 -11.26
N SER A 367 15.98 -16.30 -11.90
CA SER A 367 14.68 -15.68 -11.66
C SER A 367 13.70 -16.74 -11.17
N VAL A 368 13.00 -16.45 -10.08
CA VAL A 368 12.07 -17.37 -9.42
C VAL A 368 10.68 -16.75 -9.38
N SER A 369 9.72 -17.33 -10.09
CA SER A 369 8.32 -16.91 -10.07
C SER A 369 7.56 -17.69 -9.02
N VAL A 370 6.96 -16.98 -8.07
CA VAL A 370 6.12 -17.56 -7.01
C VAL A 370 4.69 -17.09 -7.15
N ARG A 371 3.75 -17.94 -6.74
CA ARG A 371 2.32 -17.63 -6.64
C ARG A 371 1.84 -17.84 -5.22
N PHE A 372 0.94 -16.98 -4.76
CA PHE A 372 0.30 -17.09 -3.45
C PHE A 372 -0.95 -16.19 -3.39
N MET A 373 -1.84 -16.46 -2.45
CA MET A 373 -3.03 -15.65 -2.20
C MET A 373 -3.01 -15.05 -0.80
N LEU A 374 -3.32 -13.74 -0.71
CA LEU A 374 -3.43 -13.03 0.56
C LEU A 374 -4.81 -12.40 0.72
N PRO A 375 -5.39 -12.39 1.93
CA PRO A 375 -6.64 -11.69 2.19
C PRO A 375 -6.47 -10.18 2.08
N LYS A 376 -7.58 -9.46 1.90
CA LYS A 376 -7.59 -7.99 1.82
C LYS A 376 -6.95 -7.35 3.06
N GLY A 377 -6.25 -6.23 2.85
CA GLY A 377 -5.56 -5.50 3.91
C GLY A 377 -4.17 -6.05 4.29
N CYS A 378 -3.69 -7.05 3.55
CA CYS A 378 -2.32 -7.58 3.62
C CYS A 378 -1.46 -7.06 2.46
N TYR A 379 -0.14 -7.13 2.63
CA TYR A 379 0.85 -6.61 1.68
C TYR A 379 1.71 -7.76 1.13
N ALA A 380 1.76 -7.91 -0.19
CA ALA A 380 2.60 -8.93 -0.84
C ALA A 380 4.08 -8.75 -0.52
N THR A 381 4.55 -7.51 -0.39
CA THR A 381 5.93 -7.19 -0.01
C THR A 381 6.31 -7.70 1.39
N VAL A 382 5.35 -7.75 2.32
CA VAL A 382 5.58 -8.27 3.68
C VAL A 382 5.75 -9.78 3.65
N PHE A 383 4.90 -10.50 2.90
CA PHE A 383 5.06 -11.95 2.73
C PHE A 383 6.36 -12.27 1.97
N LEU A 384 6.63 -11.58 0.86
CA LEU A 384 7.85 -11.78 0.07
C LEU A 384 9.13 -11.47 0.85
N ARG A 385 9.08 -10.56 1.83
CA ARG A 385 10.22 -10.32 2.73
C ARG A 385 10.62 -11.59 3.49
N GLU A 386 9.68 -12.41 3.96
CA GLU A 386 9.97 -13.70 4.60
C GLU A 386 10.66 -14.68 3.64
N VAL A 387 10.29 -14.65 2.36
CA VAL A 387 10.86 -15.53 1.32
C VAL A 387 12.23 -15.03 0.83
N MET A 388 12.41 -13.72 0.67
CA MET A 388 13.57 -13.12 0.01
C MET A 388 14.69 -12.76 0.98
N SER A 389 14.40 -12.14 2.12
CA SER A 389 15.45 -11.56 2.97
C SER A 389 15.93 -12.55 4.04
N GLY A 390 15.00 -13.26 4.69
CA GLY A 390 15.24 -14.20 5.78
C GLY A 390 16.12 -13.66 6.92
N LYS A 391 16.32 -14.48 7.96
CA LYS A 391 17.30 -14.18 9.01
C LYS A 391 18.69 -14.49 8.45
N LYS A 392 19.59 -13.51 8.39
CA LYS A 392 21.01 -13.81 8.09
C LYS A 392 21.51 -14.77 9.16
N PRO A 393 22.16 -15.90 8.80
CA PRO A 393 22.79 -16.76 9.80
C PRO A 393 23.74 -15.91 10.66
N GLN A 394 23.67 -16.08 11.98
CA GLN A 394 24.58 -15.45 12.93
C GLN A 394 26.01 -15.94 12.73
#